data_AF-A0A2E9KYA6-F1
#
_entry.id   AF-A0A2E9KYA6-F1
#
_cell.length_a   1.000
_cell.length_b   1.000
_cell.length_c   1.000
_cell.angle_alpha   90.00
_cell.angle_beta   90.00
_cell.angle_gamma   90.00
#
_symmetry.space_group_name_H-M   'P 1'
#
loop_
_entity.id
_entity.type
_entity.pdbx_description
1 polymer ?
#
loop_
_entity_poly.entity_id
_entity_poly.type
_entity_poly.pdbx_seq_one_letter_code
_entity_poly.pdbx_strand_id
1 'polypeptide(L)'
;MREYSLSFGCGIRPECFFATGQFLAINCQHRIHEKQTLQKLSIATAPFESVASTGALEECLQQWQTPVLLKTCMDGYDGKGQRKVDKVADAKAAFQDLRGEQRELIAEGWLPFERDLCTSCSIDYR
;
A
#
# COMPACT_ATOMS: atom_id res chain seq x y z
N MET A 1 18.07 -9.17 39.09
CA MET A 1 17.47 -7.83 39.22
C MET A 1 16.04 -7.92 38.72
N ARG A 2 15.12 -7.76 39.68
CA ARG A 2 13.64 -7.85 39.68
C ARG A 2 12.93 -8.25 38.37
N GLU A 3 12.45 -9.49 38.37
CA GLU A 3 11.24 -9.92 37.66
C GLU A 3 10.02 -9.20 38.25
N TYR A 4 9.18 -8.62 37.39
CA TYR A 4 7.83 -8.16 37.75
C TYR A 4 6.84 -9.10 37.10
N SER A 5 6.29 -10.03 37.88
CA SER A 5 5.12 -10.81 37.49
C SER A 5 3.87 -9.95 37.69
N LEU A 6 3.29 -9.44 36.60
CA LEU A 6 1.96 -8.86 36.61
C LEU A 6 0.97 -9.94 36.19
N SER A 7 0.29 -10.52 37.18
CA SER A 7 -0.85 -11.39 36.98
C SER A 7 -2.03 -10.56 36.47
N PHE A 8 -2.24 -10.54 35.15
CA PHE A 8 -3.43 -9.92 34.55
C PHE A 8 -4.60 -10.90 34.64
N GLY A 9 -5.39 -10.76 35.70
CA GLY A 9 -6.73 -11.32 35.80
C GLY A 9 -7.71 -10.43 35.04
N CYS A 10 -7.82 -10.58 33.72
CA CYS A 10 -9.02 -10.24 32.94
C CYS A 10 -8.82 -10.78 31.52
N GLY A 11 -9.76 -11.59 31.04
CA GLY A 11 -9.66 -12.36 29.79
C GLY A 11 -9.69 -11.52 28.52
N ILE A 12 -8.61 -10.79 28.25
CA ILE A 12 -8.37 -10.14 26.96
C ILE A 12 -7.48 -11.07 26.14
N ARG A 13 -7.98 -11.51 24.99
CA ARG A 13 -7.24 -12.37 24.07
C ARG A 13 -5.97 -11.65 23.58
N PRO A 14 -4.81 -12.33 23.54
CA PRO A 14 -3.53 -11.73 23.13
C PRO A 14 -3.51 -11.23 21.66
N GLU A 15 -4.53 -11.57 20.88
CA GLU A 15 -4.72 -11.13 19.49
C GLU A 15 -5.19 -9.67 19.38
N CYS A 16 -5.65 -9.06 20.48
CA CYS A 16 -5.88 -7.61 20.57
C CYS A 16 -4.56 -6.89 20.85
N PHE A 17 -3.58 -7.08 19.95
CA PHE A 17 -2.30 -6.40 20.02
C PHE A 17 -2.54 -4.92 19.72
N PHE A 18 -2.38 -4.09 20.76
CA PHE A 18 -2.52 -2.64 20.77
C PHE A 18 -1.99 -2.00 19.48
N ALA A 19 -2.86 -1.34 18.71
CA ALA A 19 -2.44 -0.46 17.63
C ALA A 19 -1.74 0.76 18.24
N THR A 20 -0.45 0.63 18.57
CA THR A 20 0.38 1.79 18.87
C THR A 20 0.31 2.74 17.68
N GLY A 21 0.19 4.06 17.93
CA GLY A 21 0.13 5.06 16.84
C GLY A 21 1.32 4.94 15.86
N GLN A 22 2.43 4.38 16.33
CA GLN A 22 3.61 4.07 15.53
C GLN A 22 3.40 2.92 14.52
N PHE A 23 2.62 1.88 14.86
CA PHE A 23 2.28 0.81 13.93
C PHE A 23 1.43 1.35 12.75
N LEU A 24 0.46 2.22 13.04
CA LEU A 24 -0.36 2.86 12.01
C LEU A 24 0.49 3.80 11.15
N ALA A 25 1.34 4.62 11.77
CA ALA A 25 2.23 5.53 11.05
C ALA A 25 3.18 4.78 10.10
N ILE A 26 3.76 3.66 10.52
CA ILE A 26 4.71 2.90 9.68
C ILE A 26 4.01 2.20 8.51
N ASN A 27 2.85 1.58 8.75
CA ASN A 27 2.19 0.79 7.73
C ASN A 27 1.35 1.63 6.76
N CYS A 28 0.73 2.72 7.21
CA CYS A 28 -0.15 3.55 6.37
C CYS A 28 0.58 4.66 5.59
N GLN A 29 1.83 4.98 5.93
CA GLN A 29 2.61 5.96 5.16
C GLN A 29 3.14 5.38 3.84
N HIS A 30 3.44 4.07 3.82
CA HIS A 30 4.05 3.40 2.67
C HIS A 30 3.04 2.49 1.97
N ARG A 31 2.70 2.78 0.72
CA ARG A 31 1.63 2.06 -0.02
C ARG A 31 1.83 0.55 -0.09
N ILE A 32 3.08 0.08 -0.20
CA ILE A 32 3.37 -1.36 -0.22
C ILE A 32 3.08 -1.98 1.15
N HIS A 33 3.51 -1.34 2.25
CA HIS A 33 3.28 -1.87 3.60
C HIS A 33 1.79 -1.88 3.94
N GLU A 34 1.07 -0.84 3.53
CA GLU A 34 -0.38 -0.75 3.67
C GLU A 34 -1.05 -1.95 2.99
N LYS A 35 -0.77 -2.17 1.71
CA LYS A 35 -1.39 -3.28 0.96
C LYS A 35 -0.98 -4.65 1.48
N GLN A 36 0.28 -4.84 1.88
CA GLN A 36 0.73 -6.08 2.53
C GLN A 36 -0.01 -6.33 3.85
N THR A 37 -0.27 -5.28 4.62
CA THR A 37 -1.05 -5.38 5.87
C THR A 37 -2.50 -5.76 5.58
N LEU A 38 -3.12 -5.13 4.58
CA LEU A 38 -4.48 -5.48 4.13
C LEU A 38 -4.57 -6.94 3.66
N GLN A 39 -3.59 -7.41 2.89
CA GLN A 39 -3.53 -8.82 2.47
C GLN A 39 -3.40 -9.78 3.65
N LYS A 40 -2.57 -9.47 4.65
CA LYS A 40 -2.45 -10.27 5.88
C LYS A 40 -3.77 -10.35 6.65
N LEU A 41 -4.58 -9.30 6.58
CA LEU A 41 -5.93 -9.24 7.16
C LEU A 41 -7.01 -9.86 6.25
N SER A 42 -6.61 -10.50 5.13
CA SER A 42 -7.53 -11.08 4.13
C SER A 42 -8.51 -10.08 3.51
N ILE A 43 -8.14 -8.79 3.47
CA ILE A 43 -8.88 -7.75 2.78
C ILE A 43 -8.43 -7.74 1.32
N ALA A 44 -9.38 -7.82 0.39
CA ALA A 44 -9.09 -7.81 -1.04
C ALA A 44 -8.49 -6.47 -1.46
N THR A 45 -7.37 -6.51 -2.19
CA THR A 45 -6.70 -5.35 -2.79
C THR A 45 -6.50 -5.58 -4.28
N ALA A 46 -6.39 -4.49 -5.05
CA ALA A 46 -5.96 -4.59 -6.44
C ALA A 46 -4.58 -5.26 -6.52
N PRO A 47 -4.31 -6.10 -7.55
CA PRO A 47 -2.99 -6.68 -7.75
C PRO A 47 -1.96 -5.55 -7.82
N PHE A 48 -0.85 -5.72 -7.12
CA PHE A 48 0.19 -4.71 -7.01
C PHE A 48 1.58 -5.32 -6.93
N GLU A 49 2.58 -4.55 -7.36
CA GLU A 49 3.97 -4.98 -7.44
C GLU A 49 4.89 -3.77 -7.27
N SER A 50 6.04 -3.97 -6.62
CA SER A 50 7.05 -2.93 -6.48
C SER A 50 7.84 -2.78 -7.77
N VAL A 51 7.99 -1.55 -8.23
CA VAL A 51 8.66 -1.22 -9.49
C VAL A 51 9.92 -0.43 -9.19
N ALA A 52 11.07 -1.11 -9.25
CA ALA A 52 12.38 -0.51 -9.05
C ALA A 52 13.09 -0.11 -10.35
N SER A 53 12.56 -0.50 -11.51
CA SER A 53 13.15 -0.22 -12.82
C SER A 53 12.09 -0.11 -13.91
N THR A 54 12.46 0.49 -15.05
CA THR A 54 11.59 0.51 -16.24
C THR A 54 11.29 -0.90 -16.74
N GLY A 55 12.25 -1.83 -16.67
CA GLY A 55 12.04 -3.23 -17.08
C GLY A 55 10.98 -3.93 -16.23
N ALA A 56 11.01 -3.75 -14.90
CA ALA A 56 9.99 -4.30 -14.02
C ALA A 56 8.59 -3.74 -14.34
N LEU A 57 8.49 -2.46 -14.69
CA LEU A 57 7.24 -1.86 -15.11
C LEU A 57 6.71 -2.46 -16.42
N GLU A 58 7.59 -2.67 -17.40
CA GLU A 58 7.24 -3.29 -18.68
C GLU A 58 6.75 -4.73 -18.50
N GLU A 59 7.39 -5.49 -17.61
CA GLU A 59 6.95 -6.84 -17.23
C GLU A 59 5.56 -6.82 -16.57
N CYS A 60 5.32 -5.92 -15.61
CA CYS A 60 4.01 -5.75 -14.98
C CYS A 60 2.91 -5.45 -16.02
N LEU A 61 3.20 -4.55 -16.97
CA LEU A 61 2.28 -4.16 -18.05
C LEU A 61 1.97 -5.33 -19.00
N GLN A 62 2.93 -6.22 -19.23
CA GLN A 62 2.73 -7.42 -20.04
C GLN A 62 1.92 -8.48 -19.29
N GLN A 63 2.18 -8.68 -18.00
CA GLN A 63 1.53 -9.70 -17.19
C GLN A 63 0.06 -9.38 -16.88
N TRP A 64 -0.24 -8.15 -16.44
CA TRP A 64 -1.58 -7.78 -15.99
C TRP A 64 -2.49 -7.26 -17.08
N GLN A 65 -1.94 -7.10 -18.30
CA GLN A 65 -2.57 -6.42 -19.42
C GLN A 65 -2.83 -4.93 -19.09
N THR A 66 -2.71 -4.06 -20.09
CA THR A 66 -2.89 -2.63 -19.88
C THR A 66 -4.38 -2.29 -19.67
N PRO A 67 -4.69 -1.22 -18.90
CA PRO A 67 -3.78 -0.26 -18.29
C PRO A 67 -3.31 -0.65 -16.87
N VAL A 68 -2.21 -0.04 -16.44
CA VAL A 68 -1.69 -0.14 -15.06
C VAL A 68 -1.57 1.28 -14.48
N LEU A 69 -1.80 1.41 -13.18
CA LEU A 69 -1.66 2.67 -12.45
C LEU A 69 -0.35 2.65 -11.66
N LEU A 70 0.60 3.49 -12.08
CA LEU A 70 1.88 3.66 -11.40
C LEU A 70 1.76 4.75 -10.33
N LYS A 71 2.25 4.51 -9.12
CA LYS A 71 2.21 5.46 -8.01
C LYS A 71 3.54 5.50 -7.27
N THR A 72 3.86 6.62 -6.63
CA THR A 72 4.93 6.69 -5.64
C THR A 72 4.49 6.02 -4.34
N CYS A 73 5.39 5.24 -3.73
CA CYS A 73 5.09 4.53 -2.48
C CYS A 73 4.92 5.47 -1.28
N MET A 74 5.59 6.63 -1.31
CA MET A 74 5.55 7.68 -0.30
C MET A 74 5.14 9.02 -0.94
N ASP A 75 4.74 9.97 -0.11
CA ASP A 75 4.48 11.38 -0.46
C ASP A 75 3.45 11.61 -1.60
N GLY A 76 2.48 10.70 -1.75
CA GLY A 76 1.39 10.88 -2.70
C GLY A 76 0.20 11.59 -2.06
N TYR A 77 0.06 12.90 -2.29
CA TYR A 77 -1.10 13.69 -1.86
C TYR A 77 -1.71 14.43 -3.06
N ASP A 78 -3.05 14.51 -3.11
CA ASP A 78 -3.82 15.31 -4.08
C ASP A 78 -3.50 15.05 -5.56
N GLY A 79 -3.43 13.76 -5.94
CA GLY A 79 -3.18 13.33 -7.33
C GLY A 79 -1.74 13.50 -7.83
N LYS A 80 -0.83 14.00 -6.99
CA LYS A 80 0.61 14.05 -7.28
C LYS A 80 1.26 12.70 -6.99
N GLY A 81 2.18 12.29 -7.86
CA GLY A 81 2.89 11.03 -7.71
C GLY A 81 2.14 9.82 -8.27
N GLN A 82 1.17 10.01 -9.16
CA GLN A 82 0.47 8.90 -9.84
C GLN A 82 0.36 9.13 -11.35
N ARG A 83 0.53 8.06 -12.13
CA ARG A 83 0.46 8.08 -13.59
C ARG A 83 -0.22 6.81 -14.10
N LYS A 84 -1.27 6.97 -14.90
CA LYS A 84 -1.88 5.86 -15.65
C LYS A 84 -1.01 5.55 -16.88
N VAL A 85 -0.73 4.27 -17.10
CA VAL A 85 0.08 3.77 -18.22
C VAL A 85 -0.79 2.84 -19.06
N ASP A 86 -1.20 3.33 -20.23
CA ASP A 86 -2.10 2.59 -21.14
C ASP A 86 -1.35 1.67 -22.13
N LYS A 87 -0.06 1.93 -22.36
CA LYS A 87 0.78 1.17 -23.31
C LYS A 87 2.17 0.93 -22.73
N VAL A 88 2.77 -0.20 -23.10
CA VAL A 88 4.17 -0.53 -22.73
C VAL A 88 5.15 0.54 -23.21
N ALA A 89 4.93 1.14 -24.38
CA ALA A 89 5.76 2.22 -24.90
C ALA A 89 5.81 3.47 -24.00
N ASP A 90 4.78 3.69 -23.19
CA ASP A 90 4.68 4.85 -22.29
C ASP A 90 5.34 4.56 -20.92
N ALA A 91 5.76 3.32 -20.65
CA ALA A 91 6.33 2.88 -19.38
C ALA A 91 7.55 3.73 -18.99
N LYS A 92 8.48 3.93 -19.92
CA LYS A 92 9.70 4.71 -19.68
C LYS A 92 9.39 6.16 -19.34
N ALA A 93 8.47 6.79 -20.07
CA ALA A 93 8.06 8.17 -19.81
C ALA A 93 7.37 8.29 -18.44
N ALA A 94 6.45 7.38 -18.12
CA ALA A 94 5.77 7.37 -16.82
C ALA A 94 6.72 7.15 -15.64
N PHE A 95 7.71 6.27 -15.79
CA PHE A 95 8.73 6.03 -14.77
C PHE A 95 9.60 7.28 -14.53
N GLN A 96 9.98 7.98 -15.61
CA GLN A 96 10.75 9.22 -15.53
C GLN A 96 9.94 10.37 -14.92
N ASP A 97 8.66 10.53 -15.32
CA ASP A 97 7.73 11.53 -14.78
C ASP A 97 7.63 11.45 -13.26
N LEU A 98 7.61 10.23 -12.72
CA LEU A 98 7.52 9.97 -11.28
C LEU A 98 8.88 9.92 -10.58
N ARG A 99 9.97 10.21 -11.30
CA ARG A 99 11.36 10.13 -10.79
C ARG A 99 11.66 8.76 -10.18
N GLY A 100 11.28 7.69 -10.86
CA GLY A 100 11.45 6.30 -10.39
C GLY A 100 12.89 5.90 -10.10
N GLU A 101 13.89 6.62 -10.61
CA GLU A 101 15.31 6.43 -10.24
C GLU A 101 15.61 6.88 -8.79
N GLN A 102 14.80 7.77 -8.24
CA GLN A 102 15.00 8.39 -6.91
C GLN A 102 13.94 7.96 -5.90
N ARG A 103 12.88 7.32 -6.35
CA ARG A 103 11.68 7.02 -5.56
C ARG A 103 11.24 5.59 -5.81
N GLU A 104 10.81 4.93 -4.73
CA GLU A 104 10.15 3.66 -4.84
C GLU A 104 8.75 3.84 -5.43
N LEU A 105 8.44 3.07 -6.46
CA LEU A 105 7.16 3.08 -7.16
C LEU A 105 6.43 1.76 -6.94
N ILE A 106 5.11 1.83 -6.99
CA ILE A 106 4.21 0.69 -6.97
C ILE A 106 3.35 0.73 -8.23
N ALA A 107 3.30 -0.38 -8.96
CA ALA A 107 2.34 -0.61 -10.01
C ALA A 107 1.10 -1.27 -9.41
N GLU A 108 -0.08 -0.76 -9.75
CA GLU A 108 -1.36 -1.33 -9.38
C GLU A 108 -2.16 -1.66 -10.64
N GLY A 109 -2.71 -2.88 -10.72
CA GLY A 109 -3.57 -3.27 -11.83
C GLY A 109 -4.83 -2.41 -11.88
N TRP A 110 -5.27 -2.10 -13.10
CA TRP A 110 -6.47 -1.31 -13.29
C TRP A 110 -7.72 -2.16 -13.08
N LEU A 111 -8.52 -1.80 -12.07
CA LEU A 111 -9.80 -2.45 -11.81
C LEU A 111 -10.95 -1.58 -12.30
N PRO A 112 -11.91 -2.14 -13.08
CA PRO A 112 -13.13 -1.44 -13.42
C PRO A 112 -14.07 -1.45 -12.21
N PHE A 113 -14.10 -0.36 -11.45
CA PHE A 113 -15.10 -0.15 -10.39
C PHE A 113 -16.16 0.87 -10.84
N GLU A 114 -17.41 0.62 -10.49
CA GLU A 114 -18.53 1.53 -10.81
C GLU A 114 -18.64 2.69 -9.81
N ARG A 115 -18.21 2.46 -8.56
CA ARG A 115 -18.30 3.42 -7.46
C ARG A 115 -17.13 3.23 -6.50
N ASP A 116 -16.69 4.33 -5.91
CA ASP A 116 -15.76 4.41 -4.80
C ASP A 116 -16.50 4.77 -3.51
N LEU A 117 -16.09 4.16 -2.39
CA LEU A 117 -16.71 4.37 -1.09
C LEU A 117 -15.61 4.61 -0.05
N CYS A 118 -15.83 5.58 0.82
CA CYS A 118 -14.96 5.88 1.96
C CYS A 118 -15.80 5.88 3.23
N THR A 119 -15.32 5.18 4.26
CA THR A 119 -15.98 5.13 5.58
C THR A 119 -15.00 5.56 6.66
N SER A 120 -15.48 6.31 7.64
CA SER A 120 -14.73 6.63 8.85
C SER A 120 -15.26 5.78 10.01
N CYS A 121 -14.35 5.25 10.82
CA CYS A 121 -14.67 4.49 12.02
C CYS A 121 -13.82 5.02 13.16
N SER A 122 -14.41 5.16 14.35
CA SER A 122 -13.70 5.51 15.59
C SER A 122 -13.77 4.33 16.55
N ILE A 123 -12.64 4.00 17.18
CA ILE A 123 -12.58 3.00 18.25
C ILE A 123 -12.64 3.77 19.58
N ASP A 124 -13.67 3.53 20.37
CA ASP A 124 -13.79 4.05 21.74
C ASP A 124 -13.21 3.01 22.72
N TYR A 125 -12.19 3.42 23.46
CA TYR A 125 -11.56 2.62 24.51
C TYR A 125 -12.09 3.12 25.85
N ARG A 126 -13.18 2.52 26.34
CA ARG A 126 -13.61 2.67 27.74
C ARG A 126 -12.86 1.69 28.64
#